data_AF-A0A3P7KCX9-F1
#
_entry.id   AF-A0A3P7KCX9-F1
#
_cell.length_a   1.000
_cell.length_b   1.000
_cell.length_c   1.000
_cell.angle_alpha   90.00
_cell.angle_beta   90.00
_cell.angle_gamma   90.00
#
_symmetry.space_group_name_H-M   'P 1'
#
loop_
_entity.id
_entity.type
_entity.pdbx_description
1 polymer ?
#
loop_
_entity_poly.entity_id
_entity_poly.type
_entity_poly.pdbx_seq_one_letter_code
_entity_poly.pdbx_strand_id
1 'polypeptide(L)'
;CRCFGRSALEVFNPRFAGYPLGHPEAPSYKADLLYLKSKVDAGAQFIVTQLFFEAEVFEQFVRDCREIGITVPIIPGIMPIMGYDSIRRIAKLSQLTIPEKILLDLEPIKHDDDAVMKYGTVKAIEMCRRILSSGSAPSIHLYTMNREGACR
;
A
#
# COMPACT_ATOMS: atom_id res chain seq x y z
N CYS A 1 19.88 13.70 46.16
CA CYS A 1 20.33 12.85 45.04
C CYS A 1 19.26 12.81 43.96
N ARG A 2 19.60 13.35 42.76
CA ARG A 2 19.18 12.99 41.37
C ARG A 2 18.00 12.01 41.18
N CYS A 3 17.05 12.12 40.26
CA CYS A 3 16.65 13.08 39.22
C CYS A 3 15.23 12.65 38.74
N PHE A 4 14.41 13.64 38.38
CA PHE A 4 13.19 13.65 37.55
C PHE A 4 12.69 12.37 36.81
N GLY A 5 11.41 12.05 37.04
CA GLY A 5 10.33 12.04 36.03
C GLY A 5 10.41 11.14 34.80
N ARG A 6 9.53 10.14 34.73
CA ARG A 6 8.95 9.67 33.45
C ARG A 6 7.44 9.46 33.63
N SER A 7 6.69 10.47 33.20
CA SER A 7 5.26 10.40 32.97
C SER A 7 4.96 9.42 31.85
N ALA A 8 3.86 8.69 32.00
CA ALA A 8 3.22 7.88 30.97
C ALA A 8 3.04 8.71 29.68
N LEU A 9 3.89 8.44 28.69
CA LEU A 9 3.62 8.77 27.30
C LEU A 9 3.17 7.45 26.67
N GLU A 10 1.86 7.32 26.47
CA GLU A 10 1.31 6.38 25.52
C GLU A 10 2.11 6.51 24.22
N VAL A 11 2.72 5.42 23.77
CA VAL A 11 3.55 5.37 22.58
C VAL A 11 2.62 5.60 21.39
N PHE A 12 2.41 6.87 21.02
CA PHE A 12 1.83 7.25 19.74
C PHE A 12 2.74 6.61 18.69
N ASN A 13 2.29 5.54 18.07
CA ASN A 13 3.07 4.80 17.08
C ASN A 13 2.86 5.53 15.74
N PRO A 14 3.76 6.42 15.30
CA PRO A 14 3.52 7.16 14.07
C PRO A 14 3.55 6.16 12.91
N ARG A 15 2.37 5.85 12.39
CA ARG A 15 2.20 5.11 11.15
C ARG A 15 2.68 6.02 10.04
N PHE A 16 3.78 5.65 9.39
CA PHE A 16 4.28 6.40 8.26
C PHE A 16 3.94 5.66 6.96
N ALA A 17 3.38 6.40 6.02
CA ALA A 17 3.03 5.91 4.70
C ALA A 17 4.31 5.71 3.86
N GLY A 18 4.44 4.53 3.25
CA GLY A 18 5.41 4.26 2.19
C GLY A 18 4.75 4.37 0.82
N TYR A 19 5.47 4.82 -0.20
CA TYR A 19 4.93 5.01 -1.55
C TYR A 19 5.69 4.10 -2.52
N PRO A 20 5.14 2.93 -2.89
CA PRO A 20 5.85 1.96 -3.74
C PRO A 20 6.25 2.48 -5.12
N LEU A 21 5.57 3.53 -5.62
CA LEU A 21 5.90 4.22 -6.87
C LEU A 21 6.50 5.63 -6.64
N GLY A 22 6.84 5.95 -5.39
CA GLY A 22 7.34 7.26 -4.95
C GLY A 22 6.23 8.28 -4.68
N HIS A 23 6.46 9.13 -3.68
CA HIS A 23 5.57 10.26 -3.40
C HIS A 23 5.59 11.27 -4.57
N PRO A 24 4.43 11.77 -5.06
CA PRO A 24 4.39 12.69 -6.21
C PRO A 24 5.14 14.01 -6.00
N GLU A 25 5.22 14.48 -4.76
CA GLU A 25 5.96 15.69 -4.38
C GLU A 25 7.45 15.42 -4.06
N ALA A 26 7.89 14.16 -4.07
CA ALA A 26 9.29 13.84 -3.83
C ALA A 26 10.13 14.16 -5.08
N PRO A 27 11.34 14.70 -4.91
CA PRO A 27 12.19 15.07 -6.05
C PRO A 27 12.72 13.86 -6.83
N SER A 28 12.72 12.67 -6.22
CA SER A 28 12.94 11.38 -6.89
C SER A 28 12.49 10.24 -5.98
N TYR A 29 12.25 9.06 -6.56
CA TYR A 29 11.96 7.83 -5.80
C TYR A 29 13.05 7.53 -4.76
N LYS A 30 14.33 7.70 -5.12
CA LYS A 30 15.45 7.50 -4.19
C LYS A 30 15.41 8.49 -3.01
N ALA A 31 15.08 9.75 -3.27
CA ALA A 31 14.95 10.74 -2.20
C ALA A 31 13.77 10.41 -1.26
N ASP A 32 12.66 9.92 -1.81
CA ASP A 32 11.51 9.45 -1.02
C ASP A 32 11.89 8.27 -0.11
N LEU A 33 12.64 7.30 -0.63
CA LEU A 33 13.14 6.17 0.16
C LEU A 33 14.10 6.61 1.28
N LEU A 34 14.99 7.57 1.02
CA LEU A 34 15.88 8.12 2.06
C LEU A 34 15.10 8.89 3.13
N TYR A 35 14.05 9.60 2.74
CA TYR A 35 13.16 10.26 3.67
C TYR A 35 12.32 9.26 4.49
N LEU A 36 11.88 8.17 3.88
CA LEU A 36 11.25 7.07 4.59
C LEU A 36 12.21 6.43 5.60
N LYS A 37 13.47 6.23 5.21
CA LYS A 37 14.51 5.73 6.11
C LYS A 37 14.71 6.65 7.32
N SER A 38 14.78 7.96 7.13
CA SER A 38 14.97 8.88 8.26
C SER A 38 13.81 8.81 9.28
N LYS A 39 12.58 8.56 8.82
CA LYS A 39 11.42 8.29 9.68
C LYS A 39 11.55 6.98 10.45
N VAL A 40 12.06 5.94 9.81
CA VAL A 40 12.34 4.65 10.45
C VAL A 40 13.44 4.81 11.50
N ASP A 41 14.53 5.50 11.16
CA ASP A 41 15.64 5.79 12.07
C ASP A 41 15.19 6.67 13.26
N ALA A 42 14.14 7.48 13.09
CA ALA A 42 13.50 8.25 14.16
C ALA A 42 12.55 7.43 15.07
N GLY A 43 12.36 6.12 14.81
CA GLY A 43 11.62 5.20 15.69
C GLY A 43 10.30 4.67 15.13
N ALA A 44 10.05 4.76 13.82
CA ALA A 44 8.88 4.11 13.22
C ALA A 44 8.97 2.58 13.38
N GLN A 45 7.89 1.92 13.81
CA GLN A 45 7.89 0.48 14.09
C GLN A 45 7.44 -0.39 12.91
N PHE A 46 6.70 0.18 11.95
CA PHE A 46 6.27 -0.48 10.72
C PHE A 46 5.86 0.58 9.69
N ILE A 47 5.77 0.16 8.43
CA ILE A 47 5.37 0.98 7.29
C ILE A 47 4.07 0.40 6.73
N VAL A 48 3.10 1.25 6.39
CA VAL A 48 1.94 0.85 5.58
C VAL A 48 2.07 1.53 4.23
N THR A 49 1.95 0.79 3.14
CA THR A 49 2.11 1.39 1.82
C THR A 49 0.84 2.05 1.32
N GLN A 50 1.00 3.08 0.49
CA GLN A 50 -0.02 3.52 -0.44
C GLN A 50 -0.44 2.35 -1.35
N LEU A 51 -1.65 2.46 -1.91
CA LEU A 51 -2.19 1.46 -2.83
C LEU A 51 -1.36 1.30 -4.10
N PHE A 52 -1.39 0.09 -4.66
CA PHE A 52 -0.72 -0.31 -5.89
C PHE A 52 -1.56 -1.40 -6.58
N PHE A 53 -1.26 -1.68 -7.85
CA PHE A 53 -2.07 -2.60 -8.67
C PHE A 53 -1.39 -3.95 -8.97
N GLU A 54 -0.08 -4.05 -8.77
CA GLU A 54 0.72 -5.21 -9.13
C GLU A 54 1.62 -5.61 -7.95
N ALA A 55 1.67 -6.91 -7.63
CA ALA A 55 2.45 -7.42 -6.50
C ALA A 55 3.95 -7.11 -6.65
N GLU A 56 4.45 -7.14 -7.89
CA GLU A 56 5.82 -6.85 -8.28
C GLU A 56 6.28 -5.47 -7.80
N VAL A 57 5.39 -4.48 -7.85
CA VAL A 57 5.66 -3.10 -7.41
C VAL A 57 5.96 -3.09 -5.91
N PHE A 58 5.15 -3.80 -5.13
CA PHE A 58 5.38 -3.93 -3.70
C PHE A 58 6.64 -4.75 -3.39
N GLU A 59 6.84 -5.87 -4.07
CA GLU A 59 8.02 -6.73 -3.91
C GLU A 59 9.32 -5.97 -4.21
N GLN A 60 9.32 -5.12 -5.25
CA GLN A 60 10.46 -4.26 -5.58
C GLN A 60 10.67 -3.19 -4.51
N PHE A 61 9.61 -2.51 -4.07
CA PHE A 61 9.69 -1.52 -2.99
C PHE A 61 10.28 -2.12 -1.70
N VAL A 62 9.89 -3.35 -1.34
CA VAL A 62 10.48 -4.06 -0.20
C VAL A 62 11.97 -4.29 -0.41
N ARG A 63 12.40 -4.76 -1.59
CA ARG A 63 13.82 -4.93 -1.91
C ARG A 63 14.60 -3.61 -1.77
N ASP A 64 14.10 -2.54 -2.38
CA ASP A 64 14.76 -1.22 -2.34
C ASP A 64 14.87 -0.69 -0.89
N CYS A 65 13.82 -0.89 -0.08
CA CYS A 65 13.86 -0.56 1.35
C CYS A 65 14.94 -1.37 2.09
N ARG A 66 15.06 -2.67 1.80
CA ARG A 66 16.08 -3.52 2.44
C ARG A 66 17.49 -3.11 2.03
N GLU A 67 17.71 -2.73 0.78
CA GLU A 67 19.01 -2.27 0.27
C GLU A 67 19.54 -1.03 1.01
N ILE A 68 18.66 -0.15 1.47
CA ILE A 68 19.03 1.03 2.27
C ILE A 68 18.98 0.79 3.79
N GLY A 69 18.74 -0.45 4.22
CA GLY A 69 18.80 -0.85 5.63
C GLY A 69 17.51 -0.59 6.43
N ILE A 70 16.36 -0.39 5.78
CA ILE A 70 15.07 -0.42 6.48
C ILE A 70 14.74 -1.88 6.79
N THR A 71 14.60 -2.24 8.06
CA THR A 71 14.33 -3.62 8.52
C THR A 71 12.98 -3.82 9.17
N VAL A 72 12.25 -2.73 9.46
CA VAL A 72 10.90 -2.81 10.05
C VAL A 72 9.92 -3.51 9.10
N PRO A 73 8.83 -4.11 9.64
CA PRO A 73 7.75 -4.67 8.82
C PRO A 73 7.17 -3.65 7.84
N ILE A 74 6.95 -4.08 6.60
CA ILE A 74 6.29 -3.29 5.56
C ILE A 74 4.99 -4.01 5.22
N ILE A 75 3.87 -3.32 5.39
CA ILE A 75 2.52 -3.84 5.23
C ILE A 75 1.93 -3.25 3.94
N PRO A 76 1.57 -4.07 2.94
CA PRO A 76 0.96 -3.60 1.70
C PRO A 76 -0.45 -3.08 1.97
N GLY A 77 -0.73 -1.90 1.45
CA GLY A 77 -2.08 -1.35 1.32
C GLY A 77 -2.76 -1.86 0.05
N ILE A 78 -3.77 -2.72 0.19
CA ILE A 78 -4.48 -3.34 -0.93
C ILE A 78 -5.92 -2.82 -0.96
N MET A 79 -6.38 -2.43 -2.15
CA MET A 79 -7.75 -1.98 -2.38
C MET A 79 -8.38 -2.81 -3.51
N PRO A 80 -9.42 -3.61 -3.22
CA PRO A 80 -10.19 -4.29 -4.25
C PRO A 80 -10.87 -3.30 -5.20
N ILE A 81 -10.91 -3.64 -6.49
CA ILE A 81 -11.66 -2.87 -7.49
C ILE A 81 -13.16 -3.16 -7.29
N MET A 82 -13.96 -2.13 -7.06
CA MET A 82 -15.40 -2.27 -6.78
C MET A 82 -16.30 -1.60 -7.81
N GLY A 83 -15.72 -1.07 -8.89
CA GLY A 83 -16.47 -0.36 -9.94
C GLY A 83 -15.53 0.39 -10.86
N TYR A 84 -15.89 0.47 -12.14
CA TYR A 84 -15.04 1.03 -13.20
C TYR A 84 -14.70 2.52 -12.97
N ASP A 85 -15.70 3.34 -12.65
CA ASP A 85 -15.47 4.76 -12.40
C ASP A 85 -14.73 5.00 -11.08
N SER A 86 -14.98 4.13 -10.08
CA SER A 86 -14.36 4.23 -8.76
C SER A 86 -12.85 4.04 -8.85
N ILE A 87 -12.38 3.06 -9.63
CA ILE A 87 -10.96 2.79 -9.78
C ILE A 87 -10.25 3.93 -10.51
N ARG A 88 -10.87 4.51 -11.53
CA ARG A 88 -10.34 5.68 -12.26
C ARG A 88 -10.24 6.90 -11.36
N ARG A 89 -11.26 7.15 -10.54
CA ARG A 89 -11.25 8.25 -9.56
C ARG A 89 -10.15 8.06 -8.52
N ILE A 90 -10.01 6.87 -7.97
CA ILE A 90 -9.01 6.60 -6.92
C ILE A 90 -7.61 6.67 -7.49
N ALA A 91 -7.37 6.11 -8.68
CA ALA A 91 -6.10 6.25 -9.39
C ALA A 91 -5.72 7.72 -9.59
N LYS A 92 -6.67 8.57 -10.01
CA LYS A 92 -6.45 10.02 -10.14
C LYS A 92 -6.11 10.69 -8.80
N LEU A 93 -6.85 10.39 -7.74
CA LEU A 93 -6.63 10.99 -6.40
C LEU A 93 -5.28 10.55 -5.80
N SER A 94 -4.90 9.30 -6.03
CA SER A 94 -3.62 8.76 -5.56
C SER A 94 -2.45 9.03 -6.52
N GLN A 95 -2.71 9.69 -7.65
CA GLN A 95 -1.73 9.97 -8.72
C GLN A 95 -1.04 8.70 -9.23
N LEU A 96 -1.83 7.64 -9.40
CA LEU A 96 -1.39 6.33 -9.88
C LEU A 96 -1.90 6.09 -11.29
N THR A 97 -1.09 5.38 -12.07
CA THR A 97 -1.49 4.87 -13.37
C THR A 97 -2.06 3.47 -13.21
N ILE A 98 -3.27 3.23 -13.74
CA ILE A 98 -3.86 1.89 -13.78
C ILE A 98 -3.13 1.11 -14.90
N PRO A 99 -2.62 -0.10 -14.63
CA PRO A 99 -2.03 -0.95 -15.65
C PRO A 99 -2.99 -1.16 -16.84
N GLU A 100 -2.46 -1.07 -18.06
CA GLU A 100 -3.24 -1.21 -19.29
C GLU A 100 -4.02 -2.53 -19.32
N LYS A 101 -3.40 -3.62 -18.84
CA LYS A 101 -4.04 -4.93 -18.73
C LYS A 101 -5.32 -4.89 -17.89
N ILE A 102 -5.32 -4.17 -16.76
CA ILE A 102 -6.51 -4.03 -15.91
C ILE A 102 -7.59 -3.24 -16.64
N LEU A 103 -7.23 -2.18 -17.38
CA LEU A 103 -8.19 -1.41 -18.17
C LEU A 103 -8.80 -2.25 -19.29
N LEU A 104 -7.99 -3.02 -20.02
CA LEU A 104 -8.44 -3.90 -21.09
C LEU A 104 -9.39 -5.00 -20.58
N ASP A 105 -9.08 -5.60 -19.43
CA ASP A 105 -9.93 -6.60 -18.81
C ASP A 105 -11.27 -6.02 -18.32
N LEU A 106 -11.27 -4.77 -17.84
CA LEU A 106 -12.45 -4.10 -17.30
C LEU A 106 -13.35 -3.48 -18.37
N GLU A 107 -12.79 -3.04 -19.50
CA GLU A 107 -13.53 -2.36 -20.57
C GLU A 107 -14.79 -3.12 -21.07
N PRO A 108 -14.76 -4.45 -21.33
CA PRO A 108 -15.96 -5.17 -21.77
C PRO A 108 -17.03 -5.31 -20.68
N ILE A 109 -16.66 -5.19 -19.40
CA ILE A 109 -17.57 -5.37 -18.26
C ILE A 109 -17.90 -4.06 -17.54
N LYS A 110 -17.48 -2.90 -18.09
CA LYS A 110 -17.55 -1.59 -17.42
C LYS A 110 -18.94 -1.13 -16.98
N HIS A 111 -20.00 -1.71 -17.53
CA HIS A 111 -21.40 -1.41 -17.21
C HIS A 111 -22.08 -2.50 -16.35
N ASP A 112 -21.34 -3.52 -15.95
CA ASP A 112 -21.79 -4.61 -15.09
C ASP A 112 -21.02 -4.54 -13.76
N ASP A 113 -21.63 -3.89 -12.77
CA ASP A 113 -21.02 -3.64 -11.46
C ASP A 113 -20.64 -4.95 -10.73
N ASP A 114 -21.45 -6.01 -10.88
CA ASP A 114 -21.21 -7.30 -10.26
C ASP A 114 -20.01 -7.99 -10.91
N ALA A 115 -19.91 -7.95 -12.25
CA ALA A 115 -18.76 -8.48 -12.97
C ALA A 115 -17.46 -7.73 -12.61
N VAL A 116 -17.50 -6.40 -12.53
CA VAL A 116 -16.34 -5.58 -12.14
C VAL A 116 -15.91 -5.90 -10.72
N MET A 117 -16.85 -6.01 -9.78
CA MET A 117 -16.55 -6.36 -8.39
C MET A 117 -15.93 -7.75 -8.31
N LYS A 118 -16.48 -8.74 -9.00
CA LYS A 118 -15.93 -10.10 -9.06
C LYS A 118 -14.50 -10.11 -9.60
N TYR A 119 -14.25 -9.37 -10.68
CA TYR A 119 -12.90 -9.21 -11.24
C TYR A 119 -11.93 -8.61 -10.20
N GLY A 120 -12.33 -7.52 -9.55
CA GLY A 120 -11.53 -6.84 -8.54
C GLY A 120 -11.21 -7.72 -7.33
N THR A 121 -12.19 -8.49 -6.85
CA THR A 121 -12.01 -9.43 -5.74
C THR A 121 -11.03 -10.54 -6.10
N VAL A 122 -11.16 -11.14 -7.30
CA VAL A 122 -10.22 -12.18 -7.76
C VAL A 122 -8.79 -11.62 -7.84
N LYS A 123 -8.61 -10.43 -8.42
CA LYS A 123 -7.30 -9.78 -8.52
C LYS A 123 -6.69 -9.45 -7.16
N ALA A 124 -7.48 -8.91 -6.24
CA ALA A 124 -7.03 -8.63 -4.88
C ALA A 124 -6.59 -9.91 -4.17
N ILE A 125 -7.35 -11.00 -4.29
CA ILE A 125 -7.01 -12.31 -3.72
C ILE A 125 -5.70 -12.86 -4.31
N GLU A 126 -5.53 -12.81 -5.64
CA GLU A 126 -4.30 -13.22 -6.32
C GLU A 126 -3.08 -12.46 -5.79
N MET A 127 -3.20 -11.14 -5.67
CA MET A 127 -2.15 -10.26 -5.16
C MET A 127 -1.81 -10.56 -3.68
N CYS A 128 -2.82 -10.67 -2.82
CA CYS A 128 -2.64 -11.05 -1.42
C CYS A 128 -1.93 -12.40 -1.27
N ARG A 129 -2.40 -13.42 -2.01
CA ARG A 129 -1.80 -14.76 -1.98
C ARG A 129 -0.34 -14.72 -2.39
N ARG A 130 -0.01 -14.01 -3.47
CA ARG A 130 1.37 -13.88 -3.94
C ARG A 130 2.26 -13.22 -2.91
N ILE A 131 1.85 -12.06 -2.37
CA ILE A 131 2.67 -11.30 -1.41
C ILE A 131 2.91 -12.08 -0.12
N LEU A 132 1.89 -12.77 0.37
CA LEU A 132 2.00 -13.60 1.58
C LEU A 132 2.87 -14.85 1.31
N SER A 133 2.68 -15.51 0.17
CA SER A 133 3.44 -16.73 -0.17
C SER A 133 4.91 -16.45 -0.46
N SER A 134 5.24 -15.27 -0.98
CA SER A 134 6.63 -14.85 -1.21
C SER A 134 7.35 -14.44 0.08
N GLY A 135 6.63 -14.29 1.19
CA GLY A 135 7.17 -13.79 2.46
C GLY A 135 7.51 -12.31 2.44
N SER A 136 7.08 -11.56 1.41
CA SER A 136 7.39 -10.14 1.25
C SER A 136 6.70 -9.26 2.29
N ALA A 137 5.58 -9.72 2.86
CA ALA A 137 4.89 -9.04 3.95
C ALA A 137 4.37 -10.03 5.00
N PRO A 138 4.34 -9.63 6.30
CA PRO A 138 3.79 -10.46 7.37
C PRO A 138 2.25 -10.39 7.48
N SER A 139 1.63 -9.37 6.88
CA SER A 139 0.18 -9.14 6.93
C SER A 139 -0.24 -8.22 5.77
N ILE A 140 -1.54 -7.99 5.60
CA ILE A 140 -2.11 -7.10 4.58
C ILE A 140 -2.96 -6.02 5.25
N HIS A 141 -2.91 -4.78 4.74
CA HIS A 141 -3.83 -3.71 5.11
C HIS A 141 -4.87 -3.50 3.99
N LEU A 142 -6.15 -3.70 4.29
CA LEU A 142 -7.22 -3.55 3.30
C LEU A 142 -7.90 -2.17 3.40
N TYR A 143 -7.95 -1.46 2.28
CA TYR A 143 -8.74 -0.23 2.14
C TYR A 143 -10.16 -0.58 1.73
N THR A 144 -11.10 -0.42 2.68
CA THR A 144 -12.52 -0.80 2.48
C THR A 144 -13.36 0.30 1.83
N MET A 145 -12.89 1.56 1.86
CA MET A 145 -13.58 2.74 1.34
C MET A 145 -15.04 2.87 1.83
N ASN A 146 -15.31 2.49 3.09
CA ASN A 146 -16.64 2.43 3.70
C ASN A 146 -17.65 1.57 2.93
N ARG A 147 -17.19 0.51 2.24
CA ARG A 147 -18.04 -0.46 1.55
C ARG A 147 -17.85 -1.85 2.14
N GLU A 148 -18.94 -2.42 2.67
CA GLU A 148 -18.90 -3.72 3.35
C GLU A 148 -18.65 -4.89 2.40
N GLY A 149 -19.11 -4.80 1.14
CA GLY A 149 -18.93 -5.85 0.13
C GLY A 149 -17.48 -6.07 -0.31
N ALA A 150 -16.57 -5.14 -0.01
CA ALA A 150 -15.16 -5.21 -0.41
C ALA A 150 -14.34 -6.28 0.34
N CYS A 151 -14.80 -6.68 1.53
CA CYS A 151 -14.03 -7.52 2.46
C CYS A 151 -14.79 -8.79 2.90
N ARG A 152 -15.94 -9.09 2.28
CA ARG A 152 -16.71 -10.31 2.56
C ARG A 152 -16.46 -11.38 1.52
#